data_AF-B7R3U0-F1
#
_entry.id   AF-B7R3U0-F1
#
_cell.length_a   1.000
_cell.length_b   1.000
_cell.length_c   1.000
_cell.angle_alpha   90.00
_cell.angle_beta   90.00
_cell.angle_gamma   90.00
#
_symmetry.space_group_name_H-M   'P 1'
#
loop_
_entity.id
_entity.type
_entity.pdbx_description
1 polymer ?
#
loop_
_entity_poly.entity_id
_entity_poly.type
_entity_poly.pdbx_seq_one_letter_code
_entity_poly.pdbx_strand_id
1 'polypeptide(L)'
;MTFSPIRLALFLGAALTTVALVTIHLEGSGEYAHIFYLLSVSTIAVWIMNSGVPNMNPFLAVVRDFYHKLGIHRSIPVETAFYLYLFLLLLLVTGIYYSTPRRSRELGFLIFGMLFSAPFFRNLIYPPKPELIGITAFVLSLSVMTSLVFSPRALQSLLQTMLLALFTVVAIAMEPWNAVLPAAFVLTFPRRRRNLIYVTLVLFGVGFAVSRGLIRPGFRESMNWKDVAPQLLLPVTLIVYAILFKTKTIVTILRNSKGPTPFLILLLLVFLTGSLSTARLLPYAAITLTVLSVRLVFHSRDTGRVIPKREPAKT
;
A
#
# COMPACT_ATOMS: atom_id res chain seq x y z
N MET A 1 22.58 -22.86 5.96
CA MET A 1 21.42 -22.65 6.85
C MET A 1 20.53 -23.87 6.73
N THR A 2 20.21 -24.56 7.82
CA THR A 2 19.25 -25.67 7.81
C THR A 2 17.85 -25.12 8.08
N PHE A 3 16.93 -25.34 7.14
CA PHE A 3 15.54 -24.89 7.25
C PHE A 3 14.70 -25.96 7.95
N SER A 4 13.80 -25.54 8.83
CA SER A 4 12.84 -26.43 9.47
C SER A 4 11.74 -26.79 8.46
N PRO A 5 11.54 -28.08 8.15
CA PRO A 5 10.54 -28.49 7.16
C PRO A 5 9.12 -28.06 7.57
N ILE A 6 8.84 -28.03 8.88
CA ILE A 6 7.54 -27.60 9.41
C ILE A 6 7.31 -26.11 9.16
N ARG A 7 8.31 -25.26 9.41
CA ARG A 7 8.18 -23.81 9.20
C ARG A 7 8.06 -23.46 7.73
N LEU A 8 8.82 -24.17 6.89
CA LEU A 8 8.71 -24.05 5.44
C LEU A 8 7.30 -24.44 4.98
N ALA A 9 6.76 -25.57 5.45
CA ALA A 9 5.42 -26.02 5.10
C ALA A 9 4.34 -25.01 5.53
N LEU A 10 4.45 -24.44 6.74
CA LEU A 10 3.54 -23.40 7.23
C LEU A 10 3.61 -22.13 6.37
N PHE A 11 4.83 -21.68 6.03
CA PHE A 11 5.02 -20.53 5.16
C PHE A 11 4.45 -20.77 3.76
N LEU A 12 4.79 -21.89 3.12
CA LEU A 12 4.30 -22.25 1.79
C LEU A 12 2.77 -22.38 1.79
N GLY A 13 2.19 -23.01 2.82
CA GLY A 13 0.74 -23.08 2.99
C GLY A 13 0.10 -21.71 3.05
N ALA A 14 0.61 -20.79 3.88
CA ALA A 14 0.11 -19.42 3.98
C ALA A 14 0.30 -18.60 2.68
N ALA A 15 1.45 -18.72 2.03
CA ALA A 15 1.75 -18.01 0.79
C ALA A 15 0.86 -18.51 -0.37
N LEU A 16 0.77 -19.82 -0.57
CA LEU A 16 -0.04 -20.44 -1.63
C LEU A 16 -1.53 -20.16 -1.43
N THR A 17 -2.03 -20.28 -0.20
CA THR A 17 -3.44 -19.93 0.10
C THR A 17 -3.72 -18.46 -0.18
N THR A 18 -2.81 -17.55 0.20
CA THR A 18 -2.95 -16.12 -0.10
C THR A 18 -2.95 -15.87 -1.62
N VAL A 19 -2.01 -16.46 -2.36
CA VAL A 19 -1.94 -16.34 -3.82
C VAL A 19 -3.23 -16.87 -4.45
N ALA A 20 -3.68 -18.08 -4.08
CA ALA A 20 -4.89 -18.68 -4.63
C ALA A 20 -6.13 -17.84 -4.36
N LEU A 21 -6.35 -17.41 -3.11
CA LEU A 21 -7.51 -16.60 -2.73
C LEU A 21 -7.53 -15.25 -3.46
N VAL A 22 -6.37 -14.60 -3.60
CA VAL A 22 -6.27 -13.33 -4.32
C VAL A 22 -6.52 -13.52 -5.81
N THR A 23 -5.93 -14.54 -6.44
CA THR A 23 -6.12 -14.86 -7.85
C THR A 23 -7.61 -15.09 -8.16
N ILE A 24 -8.28 -15.94 -7.39
CA ILE A 24 -9.72 -16.23 -7.53
C ILE A 24 -10.55 -14.94 -7.37
N HIS A 25 -10.20 -14.08 -6.41
CA HIS A 25 -10.91 -12.81 -6.24
C HIS A 25 -10.71 -11.84 -7.41
N LEU A 26 -9.51 -11.85 -8.01
CA LEU A 26 -9.15 -10.95 -9.10
C LEU A 26 -9.77 -11.37 -10.44
N GLU A 27 -10.08 -12.65 -10.65
CA GLU A 27 -10.81 -13.13 -11.85
C GLU A 27 -12.13 -12.37 -12.06
N GLY A 28 -12.87 -12.08 -10.98
CA GLY A 28 -14.12 -11.34 -11.05
C GLY A 28 -13.98 -9.81 -11.13
N SER A 29 -12.76 -9.26 -11.09
CA SER A 29 -12.51 -7.82 -10.91
C SER A 29 -11.83 -7.13 -12.11
N GLY A 30 -11.43 -7.90 -13.13
CA GLY A 30 -10.79 -7.39 -14.34
C GLY A 30 -10.37 -8.53 -15.27
N GLU A 31 -10.47 -8.32 -16.58
CA GLU A 31 -10.31 -9.37 -17.61
C GLU A 31 -9.00 -10.16 -17.47
N TYR A 32 -7.91 -9.48 -17.11
CA TYR A 32 -6.58 -10.09 -16.97
C TYR A 32 -5.92 -9.85 -15.60
N ALA A 33 -6.70 -9.39 -14.61
CA ALA A 33 -6.14 -8.97 -13.32
C ALA A 33 -5.42 -10.11 -12.57
N HIS A 34 -6.01 -11.32 -12.62
CA HIS A 34 -5.46 -12.53 -12.01
C HIS A 34 -4.15 -12.98 -12.69
N ILE A 35 -4.08 -12.95 -14.03
CA ILE A 35 -2.87 -13.30 -14.79
C ILE A 35 -1.73 -12.34 -14.46
N PHE A 36 -1.99 -11.03 -14.52
CA PHE A 36 -0.95 -10.06 -14.21
C PHE A 36 -0.49 -10.12 -12.76
N TYR A 37 -1.40 -10.43 -11.82
CA TYR A 37 -1.03 -10.63 -10.42
C TYR A 37 -0.06 -11.80 -10.26
N LEU A 38 -0.38 -12.96 -10.87
CA LEU A 38 0.52 -14.12 -10.89
C LEU A 38 1.85 -13.79 -11.54
N LEU A 39 1.85 -13.03 -12.63
CA LEU A 39 3.07 -12.56 -13.27
C LEU A 39 3.92 -11.71 -12.31
N SER A 40 3.30 -10.75 -11.59
CA SER A 40 4.00 -9.89 -10.63
C SER A 40 4.60 -10.68 -9.47
N VAL A 41 3.85 -11.62 -8.90
CA VAL A 41 4.33 -12.52 -7.83
C VAL A 41 5.50 -13.37 -8.34
N SER A 42 5.40 -13.90 -9.56
CA SER A 42 6.45 -14.69 -10.20
C SER A 42 7.70 -13.85 -10.47
N THR A 43 7.54 -12.61 -10.94
CA THR A 43 8.66 -11.66 -11.14
C THR A 43 9.39 -11.39 -9.83
N ILE A 44 8.68 -11.17 -8.73
CA ILE A 44 9.33 -11.01 -7.41
C ILE A 44 10.06 -12.29 -7.00
N ALA A 45 9.43 -13.46 -7.14
CA ALA A 45 10.04 -14.73 -6.75
C ALA A 45 11.35 -14.97 -7.52
N VAL A 46 11.33 -14.83 -8.84
CA VAL A 46 12.51 -14.96 -9.70
C VAL A 46 13.56 -13.91 -9.32
N TRP A 47 13.16 -12.65 -9.11
CA TRP A 47 14.10 -11.60 -8.73
C TRP A 47 14.81 -11.88 -7.40
N ILE A 48 14.08 -12.34 -6.37
CA ILE A 48 14.68 -12.70 -5.08
C ILE A 48 15.65 -13.86 -5.22
N MET A 49 15.29 -14.90 -5.98
CA MET A 49 16.18 -16.03 -6.25
C MET A 49 17.50 -15.59 -6.91
N ASN A 50 17.47 -14.51 -7.69
CA ASN A 50 18.63 -13.95 -8.37
C ASN A 50 19.35 -12.84 -7.58
N SER A 51 18.84 -12.38 -6.43
CA SER A 51 19.38 -11.21 -5.72
C SER A 51 20.50 -11.53 -4.72
N GLY A 52 20.93 -12.79 -4.61
CA GLY A 52 21.93 -13.24 -3.63
C GLY A 52 21.34 -13.43 -2.23
N VAL A 53 22.13 -14.05 -1.33
CA VAL A 53 21.69 -14.35 0.04
C VAL A 53 21.57 -13.06 0.85
N PRO A 54 20.37 -12.67 1.32
CA PRO A 54 20.20 -11.41 2.01
C PRO A 54 20.76 -11.44 3.44
N ASN A 55 21.33 -10.31 3.87
CA ASN A 55 21.63 -10.09 5.28
C ASN A 55 20.33 -9.74 6.04
N MET A 56 19.85 -10.68 6.86
CA MET A 56 18.59 -10.53 7.62
C MET A 56 18.76 -9.77 8.94
N ASN A 57 19.98 -9.47 9.38
CA ASN A 57 20.23 -8.92 10.72
C ASN A 57 19.48 -7.60 10.99
N PRO A 58 19.46 -6.60 10.07
CA PRO A 58 18.75 -5.35 10.32
C PRO A 58 17.24 -5.55 10.49
N PHE A 59 16.62 -6.34 9.60
CA PHE A 59 15.20 -6.65 9.66
C PHE A 59 14.86 -7.45 10.93
N LEU A 60 15.65 -8.49 11.24
CA LEU A 60 15.45 -9.35 12.41
C LEU A 60 15.58 -8.58 13.73
N ALA A 61 16.53 -7.65 13.84
CA ALA A 61 16.69 -6.82 15.02
C ALA A 61 15.42 -6.02 15.33
N VAL A 62 14.76 -5.49 14.30
CA VAL A 62 13.50 -4.75 14.44
C VAL A 62 12.34 -5.65 14.82
N VAL A 63 12.20 -6.81 14.18
CA VAL A 63 11.13 -7.75 14.54
C VAL A 63 11.30 -8.22 15.99
N ARG A 64 12.52 -8.50 16.43
CA ARG A 64 12.82 -8.87 17.82
C ARG A 64 12.52 -7.74 18.81
N ASP A 65 12.92 -6.52 18.50
CA ASP A 65 12.60 -5.33 19.33
C ASP A 65 11.08 -5.16 19.49
N PHE A 66 10.31 -5.31 18.40
CA PHE A 66 8.86 -5.27 18.47
C PHE A 66 8.27 -6.37 19.35
N TYR A 67 8.73 -7.62 19.19
CA TYR A 67 8.25 -8.72 20.02
C TYR A 67 8.59 -8.51 21.50
N HIS A 68 9.79 -8.03 21.80
CA HIS A 68 10.23 -7.74 23.16
C HIS A 68 9.36 -6.65 23.80
N LYS A 69 9.11 -5.54 23.09
CA LYS A 69 8.25 -4.44 23.59
C LYS A 69 6.78 -4.85 23.80
N LEU A 70 6.33 -5.85 23.04
CA LEU A 70 5.02 -6.49 23.24
C LEU A 70 5.01 -7.50 24.40
N GLY A 71 6.15 -7.77 25.04
CA GLY A 71 6.28 -8.74 26.14
C GLY A 71 6.46 -10.19 25.69
N ILE A 72 6.70 -10.43 24.40
CA ILE A 72 6.88 -11.76 23.83
C ILE A 72 8.37 -12.10 23.83
N HIS A 73 8.80 -12.83 24.85
CA HIS A 73 10.19 -13.26 25.05
C HIS A 73 10.47 -14.59 24.32
N ARG A 74 10.27 -14.61 22.99
CA ARG A 74 10.61 -15.78 22.15
C ARG A 74 11.75 -15.43 21.20
N SER A 75 12.73 -16.31 21.10
CA SER A 75 13.81 -16.17 20.12
C SER A 75 13.24 -16.37 18.71
N ILE A 76 13.36 -15.34 17.88
CA ILE A 76 12.94 -15.41 16.47
C ILE A 76 14.11 -15.93 15.64
N PRO A 77 13.97 -17.10 14.99
CA PRO A 77 14.96 -17.63 14.07
C PRO A 77 15.13 -16.74 12.84
N VAL A 78 16.33 -16.72 12.27
CA VAL A 78 16.62 -15.98 11.03
C VAL A 78 15.71 -16.45 9.88
N GLU A 79 15.48 -17.76 9.79
CA GLU A 79 14.54 -18.39 8.86
C GLU A 79 13.13 -17.80 8.94
N THR A 80 12.57 -17.67 10.15
CA THR A 80 11.21 -17.15 10.34
C THR A 80 11.12 -15.69 9.92
N ALA A 81 12.16 -14.90 10.18
CA ALA A 81 12.23 -13.52 9.70
C ALA A 81 12.32 -13.45 8.17
N PHE A 82 13.00 -14.41 7.53
CA PHE A 82 13.06 -14.49 6.07
C PHE A 82 11.69 -14.81 5.48
N TYR A 83 10.97 -15.79 6.03
CA TYR A 83 9.60 -16.10 5.61
C TYR A 83 8.63 -14.92 5.83
N LEU A 84 8.75 -14.22 6.96
CA LEU A 84 7.98 -13.00 7.22
C LEU A 84 8.27 -11.92 6.17
N TYR A 85 9.54 -11.70 5.83
CA TYR A 85 9.95 -10.76 4.79
C TYR A 85 9.34 -11.11 3.42
N LEU A 86 9.42 -12.39 3.01
CA LEU A 86 8.79 -12.84 1.75
C LEU A 86 7.27 -12.64 1.77
N PHE A 87 6.63 -12.92 2.90
CA PHE A 87 5.19 -12.71 3.05
C PHE A 87 4.83 -11.22 3.00
N LEU A 88 5.65 -10.33 3.56
CA LEU A 88 5.46 -8.88 3.43
C LEU A 88 5.57 -8.38 2.00
N LEU A 89 6.47 -8.95 1.19
CA LEU A 89 6.55 -8.64 -0.24
C LEU A 89 5.31 -9.11 -0.99
N LEU A 90 4.81 -10.30 -0.68
CA LEU A 90 3.55 -10.79 -1.24
C LEU A 90 2.40 -9.83 -0.91
N LEU A 91 2.25 -9.46 0.36
CA LEU A 91 1.24 -8.49 0.80
C LEU A 91 1.41 -7.11 0.17
N LEU A 92 2.65 -6.67 -0.08
CA LEU A 92 2.94 -5.42 -0.78
C LEU A 92 2.39 -5.46 -2.21
N VAL A 93 2.69 -6.53 -2.96
CA VAL A 93 2.16 -6.72 -4.33
C VAL A 93 0.64 -6.79 -4.31
N THR A 94 0.07 -7.59 -3.41
CA THR A 94 -1.39 -7.64 -3.24
C THR A 94 -1.94 -6.23 -2.99
N GLY A 95 -1.38 -5.49 -2.04
CA GLY A 95 -1.79 -4.12 -1.72
C GLY A 95 -1.72 -3.16 -2.93
N ILE A 96 -0.70 -3.27 -3.78
CA ILE A 96 -0.57 -2.51 -5.02
C ILE A 96 -1.76 -2.78 -5.95
N TYR A 97 -2.10 -4.06 -6.18
CA TYR A 97 -3.27 -4.43 -6.99
C TYR A 97 -4.56 -3.89 -6.39
N TYR A 98 -4.69 -3.93 -5.06
CA TYR A 98 -5.87 -3.41 -4.38
C TYR A 98 -5.89 -1.87 -4.25
N SER A 99 -4.85 -1.14 -4.66
CA SER A 99 -4.87 0.35 -4.68
C SER A 99 -5.60 0.96 -5.89
N THR A 100 -5.80 0.17 -6.94
CA THR A 100 -6.48 0.58 -8.18
C THR A 100 -8.01 0.63 -8.03
N PRO A 101 -8.75 1.12 -9.03
CA PRO A 101 -10.20 0.99 -9.07
C PRO A 101 -10.64 -0.48 -9.17
N ARG A 102 -11.74 -0.85 -8.49
CA ARG A 102 -12.22 -2.25 -8.44
C ARG A 102 -12.53 -2.90 -9.79
N ARG A 103 -12.90 -2.11 -10.80
CA ARG A 103 -13.26 -2.60 -12.14
C ARG A 103 -12.06 -2.74 -13.08
N SER A 104 -10.90 -2.24 -12.65
CA SER A 104 -9.69 -2.25 -13.44
C SER A 104 -8.49 -2.63 -12.59
N ARG A 105 -8.61 -3.77 -11.88
CA ARG A 105 -7.56 -4.28 -11.01
C ARG A 105 -6.30 -4.67 -11.78
N GLU A 106 -6.43 -4.97 -13.07
CA GLU A 106 -5.32 -5.21 -14.00
C GLU A 106 -4.34 -4.04 -14.08
N LEU A 107 -4.81 -2.79 -13.84
CA LEU A 107 -3.93 -1.62 -13.78
C LEU A 107 -2.95 -1.66 -12.60
N GLY A 108 -3.18 -2.56 -11.62
CA GLY A 108 -2.22 -2.83 -10.56
C GLY A 108 -0.86 -3.28 -11.10
N PHE A 109 -0.87 -3.95 -12.26
CA PHE A 109 0.33 -4.34 -12.97
C PHE A 109 1.17 -3.14 -13.42
N LEU A 110 0.52 -2.06 -13.84
CA LEU A 110 1.23 -0.83 -14.24
C LEU A 110 1.87 -0.15 -13.03
N ILE A 111 1.16 -0.09 -11.91
CA ILE A 111 1.72 0.46 -10.66
C ILE A 111 2.90 -0.40 -10.21
N PHE A 112 2.74 -1.72 -10.20
CA PHE A 112 3.80 -2.65 -9.87
C PHE A 112 5.01 -2.49 -10.80
N GLY A 113 4.81 -2.51 -12.11
CA GLY A 113 5.87 -2.38 -13.11
C GLY A 113 6.63 -1.05 -13.01
N MET A 114 5.93 0.07 -12.81
CA MET A 114 6.56 1.38 -12.62
C MET A 114 7.38 1.46 -11.34
N LEU A 115 6.86 0.94 -10.22
CA LEU A 115 7.62 0.92 -8.97
C LEU A 115 8.79 -0.06 -9.06
N PHE A 116 8.55 -1.29 -9.50
CA PHE A 116 9.55 -2.35 -9.50
C PHE A 116 10.67 -2.12 -10.54
N SER A 117 10.38 -1.45 -11.66
CA SER A 117 11.43 -1.06 -12.60
C SER A 117 12.38 0.01 -12.03
N ALA A 118 11.93 0.83 -11.08
CA ALA A 118 12.74 1.87 -10.47
C ALA A 118 13.79 1.30 -9.50
N PRO A 119 15.11 1.46 -9.76
CA PRO A 119 16.16 1.06 -8.82
C PRO A 119 15.95 1.51 -7.37
N PHE A 120 15.45 2.73 -7.13
CA PHE A 120 15.25 3.23 -5.76
C PHE A 120 14.25 2.36 -4.99
N PHE A 121 13.20 1.86 -5.66
CA PHE A 121 12.18 1.02 -5.04
C PHE A 121 12.69 -0.41 -4.80
N ARG A 122 13.50 -0.94 -5.72
CA ARG A 122 14.17 -2.22 -5.49
C ARG A 122 15.13 -2.15 -4.30
N ASN A 123 15.86 -1.05 -4.15
CA ASN A 123 16.76 -0.80 -3.01
C ASN A 123 16.04 -0.57 -1.68
N LEU A 124 14.76 -0.18 -1.73
CA LEU A 124 13.88 -0.05 -0.57
C LEU A 124 13.41 -1.39 -0.04
N ILE A 125 13.10 -2.31 -0.96
CA ILE A 125 12.54 -3.61 -0.60
C ILE A 125 13.63 -4.68 -0.46
N TYR A 126 14.80 -4.52 -1.10
CA TYR A 126 15.96 -5.40 -0.98
C TYR A 126 17.28 -4.59 -0.87
N PRO A 127 18.22 -4.94 0.04
CA PRO A 127 18.15 -6.05 0.99
C PRO A 127 17.02 -5.88 2.03
N PRO A 128 16.68 -6.92 2.81
CA PRO A 128 15.63 -6.86 3.82
C PRO A 128 15.91 -5.79 4.87
N LYS A 129 15.17 -4.69 4.78
CA LYS A 129 15.26 -3.58 5.71
C LYS A 129 13.92 -3.34 6.42
N PRO A 130 13.92 -2.74 7.63
CA PRO A 130 12.71 -2.49 8.40
C PRO A 130 11.66 -1.65 7.67
N GLU A 131 12.08 -0.77 6.78
CA GLU A 131 11.22 0.17 6.06
C GLU A 131 10.16 -0.54 5.22
N LEU A 132 10.45 -1.75 4.76
CA LEU A 132 9.48 -2.59 4.05
C LEU A 132 8.20 -2.78 4.88
N ILE A 133 8.30 -2.93 6.21
CA ILE A 133 7.12 -3.07 7.08
C ILE A 133 6.24 -1.82 6.98
N GLY A 134 6.86 -0.64 7.06
CA GLY A 134 6.18 0.66 6.98
C GLY A 134 5.56 0.90 5.60
N ILE A 135 6.31 0.62 4.54
CA ILE A 135 5.86 0.74 3.15
C ILE A 135 4.70 -0.23 2.86
N THR A 136 4.80 -1.49 3.28
CA THR A 136 3.72 -2.48 3.12
C THR A 136 2.49 -2.06 3.89
N ALA A 137 2.63 -1.63 5.15
CA ALA A 137 1.50 -1.15 5.96
C ALA A 137 0.84 0.11 5.35
N PHE A 138 1.65 1.02 4.80
CA PHE A 138 1.17 2.19 4.07
C PHE A 138 0.39 1.80 2.82
N VAL A 139 0.93 0.93 1.97
CA VAL A 139 0.27 0.46 0.74
C VAL A 139 -1.01 -0.31 1.07
N LEU A 140 -1.03 -1.13 2.12
CA LEU A 140 -2.25 -1.81 2.58
C LEU A 140 -3.29 -0.81 3.12
N SER A 141 -2.86 0.26 3.79
CA SER A 141 -3.76 1.33 4.21
C SER A 141 -4.36 2.05 2.99
N LEU A 142 -3.54 2.40 2.00
CA LEU A 142 -4.01 2.97 0.73
C LEU A 142 -4.97 2.03 0.01
N SER A 143 -4.65 0.73 -0.06
CA SER A 143 -5.43 -0.26 -0.78
C SER A 143 -6.82 -0.39 -0.17
N VAL A 144 -6.91 -0.47 1.16
CA VAL A 144 -8.20 -0.49 1.87
C VAL A 144 -8.92 0.83 1.64
N MET A 145 -8.33 1.99 1.96
CA MET A 145 -8.99 3.31 1.86
C MET A 145 -9.53 3.61 0.44
N THR A 146 -8.74 3.30 -0.59
CA THR A 146 -9.11 3.53 -1.99
C THR A 146 -10.10 2.48 -2.53
N SER A 147 -10.18 1.32 -1.88
CA SER A 147 -11.10 0.22 -2.20
C SER A 147 -12.37 0.20 -1.36
N LEU A 148 -12.58 1.14 -0.43
CA LEU A 148 -13.78 1.21 0.40
C LEU A 148 -15.04 1.51 -0.44
N VAL A 149 -15.56 0.50 -1.13
CA VAL A 149 -17.00 0.35 -1.34
C VAL A 149 -17.48 -0.39 -0.12
N PHE A 150 -17.81 0.40 0.89
CA PHE A 150 -18.34 -0.07 2.16
C PHE A 150 -19.46 -1.08 1.94
N SER A 151 -19.22 -2.33 2.34
CA SER A 151 -20.23 -3.37 2.29
C SER A 151 -21.46 -2.95 3.11
N PRO A 152 -22.68 -3.22 2.65
CA PRO A 152 -23.90 -3.03 3.45
C PRO A 152 -23.89 -3.93 4.70
N ARG A 153 -23.10 -5.01 4.69
CA ARG A 153 -22.97 -5.93 5.83
C ARG A 153 -22.11 -5.32 6.93
N ALA A 154 -22.70 -5.14 8.12
CA ALA A 154 -22.06 -4.52 9.27
C ALA A 154 -20.74 -5.20 9.68
N LEU A 155 -20.74 -6.54 9.76
CA LEU A 155 -19.56 -7.32 10.16
C LEU A 155 -18.37 -7.13 9.21
N GLN A 156 -18.61 -7.22 7.90
CA GLN A 156 -17.57 -7.01 6.90
C GLN A 156 -17.00 -5.59 6.97
N SER A 157 -17.86 -4.59 7.20
CA SER A 157 -17.40 -3.23 7.36
C SER A 157 -16.59 -3.02 8.64
N LEU A 158 -16.94 -3.69 9.73
CA LEU A 158 -16.22 -3.60 10.99
C LEU A 158 -14.82 -4.21 10.85
N LEU A 159 -14.72 -5.41 10.26
CA LEU A 159 -13.43 -6.05 9.97
C LEU A 159 -12.55 -5.19 9.06
N GLN A 160 -13.11 -4.60 8.00
CA GLN A 160 -12.36 -3.66 7.14
C GLN A 160 -11.85 -2.45 7.92
N THR A 161 -12.64 -1.91 8.85
CA THR A 161 -12.25 -0.75 9.66
C THR A 161 -11.17 -1.12 10.66
N MET A 162 -11.26 -2.29 11.29
CA MET A 162 -10.24 -2.82 12.20
C MET A 162 -8.92 -3.08 11.47
N LEU A 163 -8.95 -3.74 10.31
CA LEU A 163 -7.77 -3.97 9.48
C LEU A 163 -7.15 -2.65 9.02
N LEU A 164 -7.96 -1.69 8.58
CA LEU A 164 -7.47 -0.37 8.20
C LEU A 164 -6.79 0.35 9.37
N ALA A 165 -7.40 0.33 10.56
CA ALA A 165 -6.82 0.90 11.76
C ALA A 165 -5.49 0.23 12.12
N LEU A 166 -5.44 -1.11 12.08
CA LEU A 166 -4.22 -1.88 12.32
C LEU A 166 -3.09 -1.48 11.36
N PHE A 167 -3.36 -1.48 10.05
CA PHE A 167 -2.34 -1.09 9.05
C PHE A 167 -1.91 0.36 9.20
N THR A 168 -2.84 1.26 9.53
CA THR A 168 -2.51 2.67 9.77
C THR A 168 -1.61 2.82 10.99
N VAL A 169 -1.91 2.13 12.10
CA VAL A 169 -1.10 2.18 13.33
C VAL A 169 0.30 1.63 13.07
N VAL A 170 0.42 0.52 12.34
CA VAL A 170 1.74 -0.03 11.95
C VAL A 170 2.50 0.96 11.06
N ALA A 171 1.83 1.59 10.09
CA ALA A 171 2.44 2.61 9.23
C ALA A 171 2.94 3.81 10.03
N ILE A 172 2.16 4.30 11.02
CA ILE A 172 2.55 5.41 11.92
C ILE A 172 3.70 4.99 12.84
N ALA A 173 3.67 3.77 13.38
CA ALA A 173 4.73 3.27 14.26
C ALA A 173 6.09 3.17 13.54
N MET A 174 6.07 2.82 12.24
CA MET A 174 7.26 2.73 11.42
C MET A 174 7.73 4.10 10.90
N GLU A 175 6.81 4.97 10.50
CA GLU A 175 7.12 6.33 10.03
C GLU A 175 6.03 7.29 10.54
N PRO A 176 6.32 8.12 11.57
CA PRO A 176 5.33 8.97 12.23
C PRO A 176 4.60 9.94 11.30
N TRP A 177 5.21 10.34 10.19
CA TRP A 177 4.57 11.18 9.17
C TRP A 177 3.33 10.54 8.54
N ASN A 178 3.17 9.21 8.63
CA ASN A 178 1.94 8.52 8.23
C ASN A 178 0.72 8.89 9.09
N ALA A 179 0.88 9.70 10.16
CA ALA A 179 -0.24 10.28 10.90
C ALA A 179 -1.12 11.21 10.03
N VAL A 180 -0.63 11.60 8.85
CA VAL A 180 -1.46 12.27 7.82
C VAL A 180 -2.57 11.36 7.29
N LEU A 181 -2.41 10.03 7.27
CA LEU A 181 -3.40 9.09 6.74
C LEU A 181 -4.79 9.28 7.37
N PRO A 182 -4.96 9.22 8.70
CA PRO A 182 -6.27 9.43 9.32
C PRO A 182 -6.83 10.84 9.08
N ALA A 183 -5.98 11.87 9.11
CA ALA A 183 -6.42 13.24 8.84
C ALA A 183 -6.95 13.40 7.41
N ALA A 184 -6.16 12.94 6.42
CA ALA A 184 -6.55 12.95 5.03
C ALA A 184 -7.84 12.16 4.79
N PHE A 185 -7.95 10.97 5.40
CA PHE A 185 -9.14 10.12 5.29
C PHE A 185 -10.41 10.83 5.80
N VAL A 186 -10.34 11.49 6.95
CA VAL A 186 -11.49 12.22 7.52
C VAL A 186 -11.92 13.38 6.63
N LEU A 187 -10.95 14.11 6.08
CA LEU A 187 -11.21 15.29 5.23
C LEU A 187 -11.81 14.92 3.88
N THR A 188 -11.38 13.79 3.29
CA THR A 188 -11.77 13.44 1.91
C THR A 188 -12.98 12.51 1.82
N PHE A 189 -13.33 11.78 2.88
CA PHE A 189 -14.47 10.85 2.90
C PHE A 189 -15.61 11.36 3.81
N PRO A 190 -16.85 11.54 3.32
CA PRO A 190 -17.92 12.23 4.05
C PRO A 190 -18.62 11.41 5.16
N ARG A 191 -18.08 10.27 5.60
CA ARG A 191 -18.79 9.30 6.46
C ARG A 191 -18.47 9.47 7.95
N ARG A 192 -19.11 10.46 8.58
CA ARG A 192 -18.85 10.88 9.98
C ARG A 192 -18.74 9.73 11.00
N ARG A 193 -19.70 8.80 11.09
CA ARG A 193 -19.69 7.74 12.14
C ARG A 193 -18.55 6.72 11.98
N ARG A 194 -18.26 6.27 10.77
CA ARG A 194 -17.18 5.28 10.53
C ARG A 194 -15.80 5.90 10.59
N ASN A 195 -15.68 7.14 10.12
CA ASN A 195 -14.46 7.92 10.28
C ASN A 195 -14.14 8.09 11.77
N LEU A 196 -15.14 8.35 12.61
CA LEU A 196 -14.96 8.40 14.07
C LEU A 196 -14.43 7.06 14.63
N ILE A 197 -15.09 5.93 14.32
CA ILE A 197 -14.63 4.61 14.79
C ILE A 197 -13.18 4.34 14.34
N TYR A 198 -12.88 4.58 13.07
CA TYR A 198 -11.54 4.43 12.52
C TYR A 198 -10.52 5.31 13.25
N VAL A 199 -10.78 6.60 13.38
CA VAL A 199 -9.88 7.55 14.06
C VAL A 199 -9.69 7.16 15.52
N THR A 200 -10.77 6.80 16.24
CA THR A 200 -10.67 6.34 17.64
C THR A 200 -9.79 5.10 17.76
N LEU A 201 -9.96 4.11 16.86
CA LEU A 201 -9.12 2.91 16.84
C LEU A 201 -7.65 3.26 16.54
N VAL A 202 -7.40 4.18 15.60
CA VAL A 202 -6.04 4.63 15.29
C VAL A 202 -5.42 5.37 16.48
N LEU A 203 -6.15 6.29 17.13
CA LEU A 203 -5.66 7.02 18.29
C LEU A 203 -5.36 6.08 19.46
N PHE A 204 -6.24 5.10 19.73
CA PHE A 204 -6.00 4.09 20.74
C PHE A 204 -4.78 3.22 20.42
N GLY A 205 -4.67 2.76 19.17
CA GLY A 205 -3.53 1.97 18.72
C GLY A 205 -2.21 2.75 18.73
N VAL A 206 -2.22 4.03 18.36
CA VAL A 206 -1.06 4.92 18.45
C VAL A 206 -0.71 5.18 19.92
N GLY A 207 -1.68 5.44 20.79
CA GLY A 207 -1.45 5.59 22.23
C GLY A 207 -0.83 4.35 22.86
N PHE A 208 -1.29 3.16 22.47
CA PHE A 208 -0.68 1.89 22.84
C PHE A 208 0.75 1.75 22.28
N ALA A 209 0.97 2.15 21.03
CA ALA A 209 2.30 2.13 20.41
C ALA A 209 3.28 3.07 21.11
N VAL A 210 2.85 4.27 21.51
CA VAL A 210 3.64 5.21 22.29
C VAL A 210 3.98 4.62 23.66
N SER A 211 2.99 4.11 24.40
CA SER A 211 3.21 3.61 25.77
C SER A 211 4.15 2.40 25.82
N ARG A 212 4.22 1.62 24.74
CA ARG A 212 5.15 0.49 24.58
C ARG A 212 6.46 0.86 23.89
N GLY A 213 6.69 2.13 23.55
CA GLY A 213 7.90 2.57 22.84
C GLY A 213 8.06 1.93 21.45
N LEU A 214 6.95 1.56 20.81
CA LEU A 214 6.91 0.95 19.48
C LEU A 214 7.10 1.98 18.35
N ILE A 215 6.92 3.29 18.64
CA ILE A 215 7.18 4.34 17.66
C ILE A 215 8.67 4.47 17.43
N ARG A 216 9.09 4.29 16.17
CA ARG A 216 10.48 4.46 15.78
C ARG A 216 10.74 5.92 15.38
N PRO A 217 11.93 6.47 15.70
CA PRO A 217 12.39 7.67 15.02
C PRO A 217 12.54 7.29 13.53
N GLY A 218 11.86 8.03 12.66
CA GLY A 218 11.73 7.70 11.23
C GLY A 218 13.07 7.37 10.54
N PHE A 219 12.96 6.77 9.36
CA PHE A 219 14.05 6.19 8.57
C PHE A 219 15.33 7.05 8.51
N ARG A 220 16.55 6.54 8.75
CA ARG A 220 17.77 7.40 8.72
C ARG A 220 18.50 7.43 7.38
N GLU A 221 18.21 6.54 6.44
CA GLU A 221 18.94 6.51 5.17
C GLU A 221 18.53 7.70 4.30
N SER A 222 19.51 8.49 3.88
CA SER A 222 19.29 9.66 3.04
C SER A 222 19.12 9.23 1.59
N MET A 223 17.89 9.14 1.11
CA MET A 223 17.66 9.18 -0.34
C MET A 223 17.93 10.58 -0.86
N ASN A 224 18.51 10.68 -2.05
CA ASN A 224 18.67 11.95 -2.72
C ASN A 224 17.60 12.12 -3.80
N TRP A 225 16.98 13.30 -3.85
CA TRP A 225 16.07 13.69 -4.91
C TRP A 225 16.68 13.51 -6.30
N LYS A 226 17.99 13.76 -6.45
CA LYS A 226 18.70 13.62 -7.72
C LYS A 226 18.67 12.19 -8.25
N ASP A 227 18.67 11.20 -7.36
CA ASP A 227 18.68 9.78 -7.74
C ASP A 227 17.25 9.27 -7.99
N VAL A 228 16.28 9.80 -7.25
CA VAL A 228 14.88 9.33 -7.31
C VAL A 228 14.08 10.03 -8.42
N ALA A 229 14.24 11.34 -8.61
CA ALA A 229 13.42 12.13 -9.54
C ALA A 229 13.43 11.62 -10.99
N PRO A 230 14.56 11.23 -11.60
CA PRO A 230 14.58 10.69 -12.97
C PRO A 230 13.75 9.40 -13.10
N GLN A 231 13.68 8.60 -12.04
CA GLN A 231 12.92 7.35 -12.02
C GLN A 231 11.40 7.59 -11.89
N LEU A 232 10.98 8.79 -11.48
CA LEU A 232 9.59 9.20 -11.38
C LEU A 232 9.08 9.95 -12.62
N LEU A 233 9.89 10.08 -13.67
CA LEU A 233 9.49 10.79 -14.88
C LEU A 233 8.23 10.20 -15.51
N LEU A 234 8.13 8.87 -15.59
CA LEU A 234 6.95 8.20 -16.16
C LEU A 234 5.64 8.50 -15.39
N PRO A 235 5.54 8.33 -14.06
CA PRO A 235 4.33 8.70 -13.36
C PRO A 235 4.05 10.22 -13.40
N VAL A 236 5.08 11.07 -13.45
CA VAL A 236 4.91 12.53 -13.64
C VAL A 236 4.33 12.84 -15.03
N THR A 237 4.87 12.28 -16.10
CA THR A 237 4.39 12.51 -17.47
C THR A 237 2.96 12.02 -17.66
N LEU A 238 2.58 10.90 -17.03
CA LEU A 238 1.19 10.44 -17.03
C LEU A 238 0.23 11.43 -16.37
N ILE A 239 0.63 12.07 -15.26
CA ILE A 239 -0.17 13.12 -14.61
C ILE A 239 -0.27 14.34 -15.51
N VAL A 240 0.85 14.81 -16.08
CA VAL A 240 0.88 15.95 -17.00
C VAL A 240 -0.01 15.69 -18.21
N TYR A 241 0.09 14.52 -18.82
CA TYR A 241 -0.76 14.09 -19.93
C TYR A 241 -2.24 14.11 -19.55
N ALA A 242 -2.60 13.53 -18.40
CA ALA A 242 -3.98 13.54 -17.93
C ALA A 242 -4.50 14.97 -17.72
N ILE A 243 -3.70 15.86 -17.14
CA ILE A 243 -4.07 17.27 -16.90
C ILE A 243 -4.24 18.03 -18.22
N LEU A 244 -3.31 17.90 -19.18
CA LEU A 244 -3.33 18.65 -20.44
C LEU A 244 -4.50 18.25 -21.35
N PHE A 245 -4.78 16.95 -21.47
CA PHE A 245 -5.76 16.46 -22.45
C PHE A 245 -7.16 16.24 -21.86
N LYS A 246 -7.31 16.20 -20.53
CA LYS A 246 -8.59 15.90 -19.85
C LYS A 246 -8.88 16.83 -18.67
N THR A 247 -8.41 18.08 -18.73
CA THR A 247 -8.57 19.07 -17.65
C THR A 247 -10.01 19.23 -17.19
N LYS A 248 -10.96 19.37 -18.13
CA LYS A 248 -12.40 19.53 -17.81
C LYS A 248 -12.95 18.34 -17.02
N THR A 249 -12.56 17.13 -17.39
CA THR A 249 -12.96 15.89 -16.71
C THR A 249 -12.37 15.81 -15.31
N ILE A 250 -11.08 16.09 -15.17
CA ILE A 250 -10.37 16.07 -13.88
C ILE A 250 -10.94 17.12 -12.93
N VAL A 251 -11.19 18.34 -13.40
CA VAL A 251 -11.80 19.41 -12.62
C VAL A 251 -13.21 19.03 -12.18
N THR A 252 -14.01 18.43 -13.06
CA THR A 252 -15.36 17.96 -12.72
C THR A 252 -15.32 16.85 -11.65
N ILE A 253 -14.38 15.91 -11.77
CA ILE A 253 -14.15 14.87 -10.77
C ILE A 253 -13.72 15.50 -9.44
N LEU A 254 -12.75 16.41 -9.43
CA LEU A 254 -12.29 17.07 -8.20
C LEU A 254 -13.39 17.90 -7.51
N ARG A 255 -14.20 18.61 -8.30
CA ARG A 255 -15.28 19.46 -7.79
C ARG A 255 -16.45 18.65 -7.24
N ASN A 256 -16.77 17.52 -7.85
CA ASN A 256 -17.95 16.73 -7.50
C ASN A 256 -17.65 15.44 -6.73
N SER A 257 -16.38 15.00 -6.66
CA SER A 257 -16.00 13.77 -5.97
C SER A 257 -15.48 14.07 -4.57
N LYS A 258 -16.10 13.40 -3.60
CA LYS A 258 -15.47 13.04 -2.34
C LYS A 258 -14.99 11.60 -2.47
N GLY A 259 -13.78 11.27 -2.02
CA GLY A 259 -13.32 9.89 -2.05
C GLY A 259 -11.83 9.69 -2.39
N PRO A 260 -11.48 8.61 -3.10
CA PRO A 260 -10.10 8.15 -3.25
C PRO A 260 -9.14 9.10 -4.00
N THR A 261 -9.61 9.82 -5.01
CA THR A 261 -8.72 10.67 -5.83
C THR A 261 -8.30 11.96 -5.09
N PRO A 262 -9.23 12.74 -4.48
CA PRO A 262 -8.85 13.84 -3.59
C PRO A 262 -7.98 13.37 -2.41
N PHE A 263 -8.25 12.19 -1.87
CA PHE A 263 -7.44 11.58 -0.82
C PHE A 263 -5.98 11.39 -1.24
N LEU A 264 -5.74 10.77 -2.40
CA LEU A 264 -4.39 10.56 -2.93
C LEU A 264 -3.69 11.87 -3.28
N ILE A 265 -4.42 12.88 -3.79
CA ILE A 265 -3.86 14.20 -4.08
C ILE A 265 -3.40 14.88 -2.78
N LEU A 266 -4.22 14.86 -1.73
CA LEU A 266 -3.86 15.43 -0.44
C LEU A 266 -2.63 14.74 0.17
N LEU A 267 -2.59 13.40 0.13
CA LEU A 267 -1.42 12.65 0.57
C LEU A 267 -0.18 12.99 -0.25
N LEU A 268 -0.30 13.04 -1.58
CA LEU A 268 0.81 13.39 -2.46
C LEU A 268 1.35 14.77 -2.10
N LEU A 269 0.49 15.78 -1.92
CA LEU A 269 0.91 17.12 -1.54
C LEU A 269 1.66 17.12 -0.20
N VAL A 270 1.14 16.44 0.82
CA VAL A 270 1.81 16.38 2.14
C VAL A 270 3.15 15.64 2.07
N PHE A 271 3.21 14.47 1.43
CA PHE A 271 4.46 13.72 1.34
C PHE A 271 5.48 14.38 0.42
N LEU A 272 5.04 15.03 -0.66
CA LEU A 272 5.91 15.74 -1.60
C LEU A 272 6.50 17.01 -0.98
N THR A 273 5.68 17.80 -0.28
CA THR A 273 6.17 18.99 0.44
C THR A 273 7.06 18.59 1.61
N GLY A 274 6.66 17.57 2.38
CA GLY A 274 7.47 17.01 3.45
C GLY A 274 8.79 16.44 2.95
N SER A 275 8.83 15.82 1.76
CA SER A 275 10.06 15.24 1.22
C SER A 275 11.08 16.27 0.76
N LEU A 276 10.69 17.54 0.55
CA LEU A 276 11.63 18.65 0.38
C LEU A 276 12.42 18.92 1.67
N SER A 277 11.79 18.76 2.83
CA SER A 277 12.42 18.94 4.14
C SER A 277 13.10 17.66 4.64
N THR A 278 12.58 16.49 4.28
CA THR A 278 13.04 15.21 4.79
C THR A 278 12.87 14.13 3.74
N ALA A 279 13.96 13.75 3.09
CA ALA A 279 13.96 12.78 1.98
C ALA A 279 13.42 11.38 2.34
N ARG A 280 13.23 11.09 3.63
CA ARG A 280 12.60 9.87 4.15
C ARG A 280 11.17 9.67 3.65
N LEU A 281 10.51 10.75 3.23
CA LEU A 281 9.13 10.74 2.72
C LEU A 281 9.06 10.45 1.21
N LEU A 282 10.20 10.42 0.51
CA LEU A 282 10.26 10.12 -0.92
C LEU A 282 9.60 8.79 -1.32
N PRO A 283 9.78 7.67 -0.60
CA PRO A 283 9.12 6.41 -0.94
C PRO A 283 7.60 6.53 -0.95
N TYR A 284 7.06 7.20 0.07
CA TYR A 284 5.61 7.40 0.25
C TYR A 284 5.06 8.35 -0.83
N ALA A 285 5.77 9.43 -1.13
CA ALA A 285 5.44 10.34 -2.22
C ALA A 285 5.45 9.62 -3.58
N ALA A 286 6.49 8.84 -3.88
CA ALA A 286 6.64 8.09 -5.13
C ALA A 286 5.54 7.04 -5.31
N ILE A 287 5.22 6.26 -4.26
CA ILE A 287 4.13 5.28 -4.30
C ILE A 287 2.79 6.00 -4.55
N THR A 288 2.52 7.07 -3.81
CA THR A 288 1.26 7.83 -3.96
C THR A 288 1.13 8.45 -5.34
N LEU A 289 2.23 9.00 -5.88
CA LEU A 289 2.31 9.56 -7.23
C LEU A 289 1.98 8.51 -8.29
N THR A 290 2.59 7.32 -8.19
CA THR A 290 2.36 6.22 -9.15
C THR A 290 0.93 5.68 -9.05
N VAL A 291 0.37 5.53 -7.84
CA VAL A 291 -1.03 5.12 -7.66
C VAL A 291 -1.98 6.16 -8.24
N LEU A 292 -1.71 7.45 -8.00
CA LEU A 292 -2.52 8.55 -8.51
C LEU A 292 -2.46 8.64 -10.03
N SER A 293 -1.26 8.53 -10.62
CA SER A 293 -1.07 8.64 -12.08
C SER A 293 -1.88 7.59 -12.83
N VAL A 294 -1.83 6.32 -12.39
CA VAL A 294 -2.62 5.23 -12.99
C VAL A 294 -4.12 5.44 -12.80
N ARG A 295 -4.55 5.93 -11.63
CA ARG A 295 -5.97 6.25 -11.40
C ARG A 295 -6.49 7.38 -12.29
N LEU A 296 -5.68 8.40 -12.56
CA LEU A 296 -6.05 9.47 -13.49
C LEU A 296 -6.18 8.95 -14.92
N VAL A 297 -5.28 8.05 -15.35
CA VAL A 297 -5.38 7.37 -16.64
C VAL A 297 -6.67 6.54 -16.73
N PHE A 298 -7.02 5.78 -15.70
CA PHE A 298 -8.30 5.05 -15.65
C PHE A 298 -9.50 5.99 -15.88
N HIS A 299 -9.57 7.11 -15.15
CA HIS A 299 -10.65 8.08 -15.29
C HIS A 299 -10.68 8.73 -16.69
N SER A 300 -9.53 8.91 -17.32
CA SER A 300 -9.46 9.42 -18.70
C SER A 300 -10.06 8.46 -19.74
N ARG A 301 -9.97 7.14 -19.50
CA ARG A 301 -10.49 6.09 -20.39
C ARG A 301 -12.00 5.86 -20.21
N ASP A 302 -12.49 5.81 -18.98
CA ASP A 302 -13.86 5.37 -18.67
C ASP A 302 -14.93 6.46 -18.96
N THR A 303 -14.52 7.71 -19.18
CA THR A 303 -15.44 8.83 -19.46
C THR A 303 -16.00 8.86 -20.88
N GLY A 304 -15.61 7.92 -21.75
CA GLY A 304 -16.27 7.66 -23.04
C GLY A 304 -17.59 6.88 -22.92
N ARG A 305 -17.92 6.34 -21.74
CA ARG A 305 -19.20 5.68 -21.46
C ARG A 305 -19.92 6.44 -20.35
N VAL A 306 -20.65 7.50 -20.73
CA VAL A 306 -21.67 8.10 -19.86
C VAL A 306 -22.67 6.98 -19.53
N ILE A 307 -22.60 6.45 -18.32
CA ILE A 307 -23.52 5.41 -17.85
C ILE A 307 -24.91 6.06 -17.80
N PRO A 308 -25.90 5.60 -18.58
CA PRO A 308 -27.26 6.07 -18.41
C PRO A 308 -27.68 5.75 -16.98
N LYS A 309 -28.14 6.78 -16.28
CA LYS A 309 -28.72 6.67 -14.94
C LYS A 309 -29.82 5.61 -15.04
N ARG A 310 -29.62 4.42 -14.46
CA ARG A 310 -30.69 3.41 -14.36
C ARG A 310 -31.86 4.11 -13.67
N GLU A 311 -32.92 4.38 -14.41
CA GLU A 311 -34.17 4.81 -13.81
C GLU A 311 -34.59 3.73 -12.82
N PRO A 312 -35.05 4.11 -11.61
CA PRO A 312 -35.63 3.15 -10.69
C PRO A 312 -36.80 2.50 -11.41
N ALA A 313 -36.85 1.16 -11.38
CA ALA A 313 -37.98 0.41 -11.91
C ALA A 313 -39.26 1.00 -11.32
N LYS A 314 -40.15 1.51 -12.18
CA LYS A 314 -41.49 1.89 -11.78
C LYS A 314 -42.15 0.60 -11.28
N THR A 315 -42.51 0.63 -10.00
CA THR A 315 -43.31 -0.38 -9.29
C THR A 315 -44.61 -0.65 -10.01
#